data_AF-A0AA47FG80-F1
#
_entry.id   AF-A0AA47FG80-F1
#
_cell.length_a   1.000
_cell.length_b   1.000
_cell.length_c   1.000
_cell.angle_alpha   90.00
_cell.angle_beta   90.00
_cell.angle_gamma   90.00
#
_symmetry.space_group_name_H-M   'P 1'
#
loop_
_entity.id
_entity.type
_entity.pdbx_description
1 polymer ?
#
loop_
_entity_poly.entity_id
_entity_poly.type
_entity_poly.pdbx_seq_one_letter_code
_entity_poly.pdbx_strand_id
1 'polypeptide(L)'
;MAYEQTVAVVDYYQELNLDKDDATPDIQVQLNKIRMQWRQRASLNGNRGEEARAKLKMIENASNVFSNEDSRDAYDRSLRALPEVAEQDIDWIGRAWTYYFADDPGAASVAARKARSEHGDDPNAHVISAWIELAEENWREAKGYADEAYVLDELGEDTVDVYRVRGVTFYFTKKYEKGIECFQRALTKAPREMVPDIAFRMAACYIRMEQYTRAIDICVEGLKADAEMGPDTCDAVTHYCCVALEEHCFDANELEKSKNWFRNMRDKFTGLNVPQHLTATIIKFIDLYIKRIELLQVPPADPNRVPDFPLKAVGVAIVGLIAFISYPHIVTLLFFAAPTAWVVFFFVRHAEYKRMKDAYDRSVVEHQKVQAELRAILDILEKRS
;
A
#
# COMPACT_ATOMS: atom_id res chain seq x y z
N MET A 1 9.54 -41.19 43.75
CA MET A 1 8.74 -41.22 42.50
C MET A 1 8.47 -39.78 42.14
N ALA A 2 9.23 -39.24 41.19
CA ALA A 2 9.03 -37.88 40.70
C ALA A 2 7.83 -37.90 39.75
N TYR A 3 6.85 -37.04 39.98
CA TYR A 3 5.79 -36.78 39.03
C TYR A 3 6.43 -36.09 37.82
N GLU A 4 6.65 -36.83 36.74
CA GLU A 4 6.84 -36.21 35.43
C GLU A 4 5.56 -35.44 35.13
N GLN A 5 5.63 -34.11 35.19
CA GLN A 5 4.64 -33.26 34.57
C GLN A 5 4.70 -33.56 33.08
N THR A 6 3.83 -34.44 32.59
CA THR A 6 3.56 -34.62 31.17
C THR A 6 2.98 -33.30 30.68
N VAL A 7 3.82 -32.42 30.14
CA VAL A 7 3.36 -31.26 29.38
C VAL A 7 2.52 -31.81 28.24
N ALA A 8 1.21 -31.56 28.26
CA ALA A 8 0.32 -31.99 27.19
C ALA A 8 0.86 -31.44 25.86
N VAL A 9 1.09 -32.33 24.90
CA VAL A 9 1.50 -31.92 23.56
C VAL A 9 0.32 -31.18 22.94
N VAL A 10 0.49 -29.89 22.68
CA VAL A 10 -0.54 -29.03 22.07
C VAL A 10 -0.64 -29.38 20.59
N ASP A 11 -1.86 -29.61 20.09
CA ASP A 11 -2.10 -29.79 18.65
C ASP A 11 -2.06 -28.43 17.94
N TYR A 12 -0.89 -28.06 17.43
CA TYR A 12 -0.70 -26.83 16.67
C TYR A 12 -1.46 -26.80 15.35
N TYR A 13 -1.76 -27.95 14.72
CA TYR A 13 -2.57 -27.96 13.48
C TYR A 13 -3.99 -27.50 13.80
N GLN A 14 -4.56 -28.01 14.89
CA GLN A 14 -5.89 -27.63 15.33
C GLN A 14 -5.94 -26.21 15.93
N GLU A 15 -4.98 -25.84 16.78
CA GLU A 15 -5.01 -24.58 17.54
C GLU A 15 -4.70 -23.34 16.71
N LEU A 16 -3.94 -23.51 15.62
CA LEU A 16 -3.54 -22.43 14.71
C LEU A 16 -4.18 -22.56 13.32
N ASN A 17 -5.08 -23.55 13.15
CA ASN A 17 -5.79 -23.83 11.89
C ASN A 17 -4.83 -24.01 10.70
N LEU A 18 -3.82 -24.87 10.88
CA LEU A 18 -2.82 -25.20 9.86
C LEU A 18 -3.18 -26.51 9.18
N ASP A 19 -3.02 -26.57 7.86
CA ASP A 19 -3.19 -27.82 7.13
C ASP A 19 -2.00 -28.75 7.40
N LYS A 20 -2.29 -29.98 7.78
CA LYS A 20 -1.30 -31.00 8.03
C LYS A 20 -0.64 -31.50 6.75
N ASP A 21 -1.27 -31.32 5.60
CA ASP A 21 -0.76 -31.76 4.30
C ASP A 21 0.16 -30.69 3.65
N ASP A 22 0.21 -29.47 4.20
CA ASP A 22 1.08 -28.41 3.70
C ASP A 22 2.57 -28.72 3.90
N ALA A 23 3.41 -28.21 3.00
CA ALA A 23 4.85 -28.33 3.15
C ALA A 23 5.35 -27.49 4.33
N THR A 24 6.42 -27.94 5.01
CA THR A 24 6.95 -27.24 6.19
C THR A 24 7.32 -25.77 5.93
N PRO A 25 7.90 -25.38 4.77
CA PRO A 25 8.12 -23.97 4.44
C PRO A 25 6.82 -23.16 4.32
N ASP A 26 5.74 -23.76 3.81
CA ASP A 26 4.46 -23.08 3.65
C ASP A 26 3.80 -22.83 5.01
N ILE A 27 3.89 -23.82 5.92
CA ILE A 27 3.46 -23.67 7.32
C ILE A 27 4.22 -22.53 8.01
N GLN A 28 5.54 -22.38 7.78
CA GLN A 28 6.29 -21.26 8.34
C GLN A 28 5.82 -19.90 7.82
N VAL A 29 5.47 -19.80 6.54
CA VAL A 29 4.91 -18.57 5.96
C VAL A 29 3.57 -18.24 6.61
N GLN A 30 2.69 -19.23 6.76
CA GLN A 30 1.40 -19.06 7.45
C GLN A 30 1.59 -18.62 8.92
N LEU A 31 2.49 -19.28 9.66
CA LEU A 31 2.80 -18.92 11.04
C LEU A 31 3.31 -17.48 11.16
N ASN A 32 4.15 -17.02 10.22
CA ASN A 32 4.61 -15.64 10.20
C ASN A 32 3.46 -14.65 9.96
N LYS A 33 2.51 -14.98 9.07
CA LYS A 33 1.30 -14.16 8.83
C LYS A 33 0.43 -14.07 10.08
N ILE A 34 0.12 -15.22 10.68
CA ILE A 34 -0.64 -15.32 11.92
C ILE A 34 0.06 -14.53 13.04
N ARG A 35 1.39 -14.66 13.17
CA ARG A 35 2.19 -13.90 14.15
C ARG A 35 1.99 -12.38 14.00
N MET A 36 1.99 -11.85 12.79
CA MET A 36 1.80 -10.40 12.56
C MET A 36 0.40 -9.94 12.97
N GLN A 37 -0.64 -10.72 12.70
CA GLN A 37 -2.02 -10.40 13.09
C GLN A 37 -2.19 -10.44 14.62
N TRP A 38 -1.63 -11.45 15.29
CA TRP A 38 -1.69 -11.56 16.75
C TRP A 38 -0.77 -10.56 17.47
N ARG A 39 0.32 -10.09 16.85
CA ARG A 39 1.20 -9.04 17.39
C ARG A 39 0.42 -7.77 17.72
N GLN A 40 -0.42 -7.32 16.78
CA GLN A 40 -1.24 -6.13 16.99
C GLN A 40 -2.17 -6.33 18.19
N ARG A 41 -2.82 -7.49 18.30
CA ARG A 41 -3.71 -7.80 19.44
C ARG A 41 -2.96 -7.93 20.76
N ALA A 42 -1.76 -8.50 20.75
CA ALA A 42 -0.92 -8.68 21.94
C ALA A 42 -0.44 -7.37 22.59
N SER A 43 -0.49 -6.26 21.83
CA SER A 43 -0.17 -4.93 22.34
C SER A 43 -1.31 -4.29 23.16
N LEU A 44 -2.51 -4.88 23.15
CA LEU A 44 -3.64 -4.43 23.96
C LEU A 44 -3.38 -4.69 25.46
N ASN A 45 -4.05 -3.91 26.31
CA ASN A 45 -3.99 -4.09 27.77
C ASN A 45 -5.06 -5.09 28.26
N GLY A 46 -4.88 -5.59 29.48
CA GLY A 46 -5.81 -6.51 30.14
C GLY A 46 -5.73 -7.95 29.62
N ASN A 47 -6.75 -8.74 29.96
CA ASN A 47 -6.78 -10.18 29.68
C ASN A 47 -6.59 -10.51 28.19
N ARG A 48 -7.11 -9.69 27.26
CA ARG A 48 -6.94 -9.92 25.81
C ARG A 48 -5.49 -9.81 25.35
N GLY A 49 -4.76 -8.84 25.88
CA GLY A 49 -3.33 -8.73 25.62
C GLY A 49 -2.59 -9.96 26.12
N GLU A 50 -2.99 -10.50 27.27
CA GLU A 50 -2.44 -11.75 27.82
C GLU A 50 -2.76 -12.97 26.95
N GLU A 51 -4.00 -13.13 26.50
CA GLU A 51 -4.44 -14.20 25.58
C GLU A 51 -3.68 -14.14 24.25
N ALA A 52 -3.59 -12.95 23.64
CA ALA A 52 -2.85 -12.76 22.40
C ALA A 52 -1.36 -13.01 22.58
N ARG A 53 -0.76 -12.64 23.72
CA ARG A 53 0.63 -12.99 24.06
C ARG A 53 0.81 -14.50 24.26
N ALA A 54 -0.16 -15.20 24.84
CA ALA A 54 -0.15 -16.65 24.94
C ALA A 54 -0.21 -17.31 23.55
N LYS A 55 -1.06 -16.80 22.64
CA LYS A 55 -1.09 -17.24 21.24
C LYS A 55 0.23 -16.96 20.52
N LEU A 56 0.87 -15.80 20.72
CA LEU A 56 2.20 -15.53 20.16
C LEU A 56 3.26 -16.53 20.64
N LYS A 57 3.26 -16.89 21.93
CA LYS A 57 4.15 -17.92 22.47
C LYS A 57 3.88 -19.29 21.86
N MET A 58 2.61 -19.62 21.62
CA MET A 58 2.21 -20.85 20.92
C MET A 58 2.74 -20.87 19.48
N ILE A 59 2.63 -19.74 18.76
CA ILE A 59 3.14 -19.58 17.39
C ILE A 59 4.66 -19.70 17.35
N GLU A 60 5.37 -19.18 18.35
CA GLU A 60 6.82 -19.32 18.47
C GLU A 60 7.23 -20.78 18.67
N ASN A 61 6.56 -21.50 19.57
CA ASN A 61 6.80 -22.92 19.77
C ASN A 61 6.48 -23.74 18.51
N ALA A 62 5.36 -23.45 17.84
CA ALA A 62 5.00 -24.07 16.57
C ALA A 62 6.08 -23.79 15.51
N SER A 63 6.57 -22.56 15.40
CA SER A 63 7.64 -22.19 14.44
C SER A 63 8.92 -22.99 14.67
N ASN A 64 9.25 -23.29 15.93
CA ASN A 64 10.40 -24.15 16.26
C ASN A 64 10.15 -25.61 15.85
N VAL A 65 8.94 -26.12 16.08
CA VAL A 65 8.52 -27.48 15.68
C VAL A 65 8.51 -27.64 14.16
N PHE A 66 7.99 -26.66 13.44
CA PHE A 66 7.95 -26.63 11.98
C PHE A 66 9.20 -25.97 11.39
N SER A 67 10.34 -26.00 12.09
CA SER A 67 11.59 -25.42 11.58
C SER A 67 12.21 -26.26 10.47
N ASN A 68 12.04 -27.58 10.51
CA ASN A 68 12.51 -28.55 9.52
C ASN A 68 11.67 -29.85 9.57
N GLU A 69 11.85 -30.71 8.57
CA GLU A 69 11.10 -31.98 8.46
C GLU A 69 11.38 -32.93 9.63
N ASP A 70 12.61 -33.01 10.13
CA ASP A 70 12.95 -33.93 11.23
C ASP A 70 12.22 -33.56 12.53
N SER A 71 12.14 -32.25 12.84
CA SER A 71 11.43 -31.75 14.02
C SER A 71 9.91 -31.91 13.89
N ARG A 72 9.37 -31.69 12.68
CA ARG A 72 7.95 -31.93 12.37
C ARG A 72 7.60 -33.41 12.54
N ASP A 73 8.40 -34.32 12.00
CA ASP A 73 8.19 -35.77 12.11
C ASP A 73 8.27 -36.27 13.56
N ALA A 74 9.13 -35.68 14.38
CA ALA A 74 9.19 -35.96 15.81
C ALA A 74 7.91 -35.51 16.53
N TYR A 75 7.41 -34.31 16.21
CA TYR A 75 6.17 -33.77 16.74
C TYR A 75 4.94 -34.56 16.29
N ASP A 76 4.86 -34.94 15.02
CA ASP A 76 3.78 -35.74 14.46
C ASP A 76 3.67 -37.12 15.14
N ARG A 77 4.80 -37.69 15.53
CA ARG A 77 4.84 -38.93 16.33
C ARG A 77 4.37 -38.72 17.77
N SER A 78 4.72 -37.60 18.40
CA SER A 78 4.26 -37.31 19.77
C SER A 78 2.76 -37.02 19.81
N LEU A 79 2.22 -36.36 18.78
CA LEU A 79 0.78 -36.10 18.64
C LEU A 79 -0.03 -37.41 18.53
N ARG A 80 0.46 -38.41 17.78
CA ARG A 80 -0.19 -39.74 17.68
C ARG A 80 -0.19 -40.54 18.99
N ALA A 81 0.70 -40.21 19.91
CA ALA A 81 0.84 -40.90 21.20
C ALA A 81 -0.07 -40.30 22.29
N LEU A 82 -0.85 -39.26 21.98
CA LEU A 82 -1.73 -38.61 22.93
C LEU A 82 -2.96 -39.50 23.26
N PRO A 83 -3.27 -39.73 24.54
CA PRO A 83 -4.61 -40.15 24.93
C PRO A 83 -5.60 -39.02 24.68
N GLU A 84 -6.85 -39.38 24.35
CA GLU A 84 -7.96 -38.45 24.09
C GLU A 84 -8.12 -37.48 25.27
N VAL A 85 -7.83 -36.19 25.04
CA VAL A 85 -7.81 -35.16 26.09
C VAL A 85 -9.24 -34.78 26.46
N ALA A 86 -9.50 -34.67 27.77
CA ALA A 86 -10.78 -34.23 28.32
C ALA A 86 -11.17 -32.83 27.86
N GLU A 87 -12.49 -32.57 27.77
CA GLU A 87 -13.10 -31.27 27.45
C GLU A 87 -12.40 -30.13 28.19
N GLN A 88 -11.64 -29.33 27.44
CA GLN A 88 -11.19 -28.02 27.89
C GLN A 88 -12.26 -27.00 27.55
N ASP A 89 -12.39 -25.99 28.42
CA ASP A 89 -13.21 -24.82 28.14
C ASP A 89 -12.68 -24.15 26.86
N ILE A 90 -13.53 -24.03 25.84
CA ILE A 90 -13.12 -23.60 24.50
C ILE A 90 -13.25 -22.08 24.45
N ASP A 91 -12.13 -21.38 24.27
CA ASP A 91 -12.16 -19.95 23.94
C ASP A 91 -12.73 -19.72 22.53
N TRP A 92 -14.05 -19.59 22.44
CA TRP A 92 -14.74 -19.37 21.18
C TRP A 92 -14.43 -18.02 20.54
N ILE A 93 -14.08 -16.99 21.33
CA ILE A 93 -13.69 -15.68 20.80
C ILE A 93 -12.35 -15.83 20.09
N GLY A 94 -11.35 -16.43 20.75
CA GLY A 94 -10.06 -16.75 20.16
C GLY A 94 -10.18 -17.64 18.92
N ARG A 95 -11.04 -18.68 18.97
CA ARG A 95 -11.31 -19.54 17.80
C ARG A 95 -11.90 -18.76 16.62
N ALA A 96 -12.84 -17.84 16.89
CA ALA A 96 -13.41 -16.99 15.85
C ALA A 96 -12.35 -16.10 15.19
N TRP A 97 -11.43 -15.53 15.98
CA TRP A 97 -10.28 -14.77 15.45
C TRP A 97 -9.34 -15.66 14.63
N THR A 98 -9.03 -16.87 15.08
CA THR A 98 -8.18 -17.81 14.34
C THR A 98 -8.79 -18.13 12.97
N TYR A 99 -10.09 -18.46 12.90
CA TYR A 99 -10.76 -18.73 11.63
C TYR A 99 -10.87 -17.50 10.73
N TYR A 100 -11.16 -16.33 11.32
CA TYR A 100 -11.19 -15.06 10.59
C TYR A 100 -9.84 -14.74 9.95
N PHE A 101 -8.74 -14.93 10.69
CA PHE A 101 -7.38 -14.72 10.18
C PHE A 101 -6.94 -15.75 9.13
N ALA A 102 -7.53 -16.95 9.18
CA ALA A 102 -7.35 -17.99 8.19
C ALA A 102 -8.24 -17.83 6.94
N ASP A 103 -9.03 -16.75 6.84
CA ASP A 103 -9.96 -16.49 5.73
C ASP A 103 -11.04 -17.58 5.56
N ASP A 104 -11.49 -18.17 6.69
CA ASP A 104 -12.63 -19.10 6.75
C ASP A 104 -13.84 -18.42 7.44
N PRO A 105 -14.63 -17.62 6.71
CA PRO A 105 -15.74 -16.88 7.29
C PRO A 105 -16.85 -17.81 7.83
N GLY A 106 -17.01 -19.00 7.24
CA GLY A 106 -17.99 -19.98 7.68
C GLY A 106 -17.68 -20.51 9.09
N ALA A 107 -16.46 -21.01 9.29
CA ALA A 107 -16.01 -21.46 10.61
C ALA A 107 -15.94 -20.31 11.62
N ALA A 108 -15.47 -19.12 11.18
CA ALA A 108 -15.42 -17.93 12.01
C ALA A 108 -16.81 -17.52 12.50
N SER A 109 -17.82 -17.51 11.62
CA SER A 109 -19.21 -17.16 11.95
C SER A 109 -19.83 -18.14 12.95
N VAL A 110 -19.55 -19.45 12.82
CA VAL A 110 -20.02 -20.45 13.77
C VAL A 110 -19.35 -20.27 15.13
N ALA A 111 -18.02 -20.09 15.17
CA ALA A 111 -17.30 -19.85 16.42
C ALA A 111 -17.76 -18.55 17.11
N ALA A 112 -17.92 -17.46 16.35
CA ALA A 112 -18.43 -16.19 16.86
C ALA A 112 -19.85 -16.32 17.44
N ARG A 113 -20.71 -17.14 16.81
CA ARG A 113 -22.05 -17.41 17.33
C ARG A 113 -22.02 -18.16 18.66
N LYS A 114 -21.11 -19.14 18.80
CA LYS A 114 -20.91 -19.84 20.08
C LYS A 114 -20.35 -18.90 21.15
N ALA A 115 -19.39 -18.06 20.78
CA ALA A 115 -18.88 -17.00 21.66
C ALA A 115 -20.01 -16.10 22.17
N ARG A 116 -20.93 -15.66 21.30
CA ARG A 116 -22.10 -14.86 21.74
C ARG A 116 -23.11 -15.63 22.58
N SER A 117 -23.21 -16.96 22.44
CA SER A 117 -24.10 -17.75 23.29
C SER A 117 -23.55 -18.00 24.70
N GLU A 118 -22.23 -18.09 24.83
CA GLU A 118 -21.54 -18.36 26.10
C GLU A 118 -21.11 -17.07 26.82
N HIS A 119 -20.73 -16.04 26.05
CA HIS A 119 -20.23 -14.74 26.50
C HIS A 119 -20.93 -13.58 25.76
N GLY A 120 -22.27 -13.58 25.77
CA GLY A 120 -23.07 -12.59 25.04
C GLY A 120 -22.96 -11.15 25.55
N ASP A 121 -22.46 -10.97 26.77
CA ASP A 121 -22.18 -9.70 27.43
C ASP A 121 -20.76 -9.17 27.19
N ASP A 122 -19.85 -9.98 26.62
CA ASP A 122 -18.52 -9.52 26.22
C ASP A 122 -18.61 -8.73 24.90
N PRO A 123 -18.19 -7.45 24.87
CA PRO A 123 -18.10 -6.67 23.64
C PRO A 123 -17.35 -7.39 22.51
N ASN A 124 -16.34 -8.21 22.83
CA ASN A 124 -15.48 -8.85 21.82
C ASN A 124 -16.18 -9.92 21.01
N ALA A 125 -17.12 -10.65 21.62
CA ALA A 125 -17.94 -11.61 20.89
C ALA A 125 -18.70 -10.91 19.75
N HIS A 126 -19.09 -9.66 19.96
CA HIS A 126 -19.73 -8.82 18.95
C HIS A 126 -18.73 -8.11 18.03
N VAL A 127 -17.55 -7.71 18.52
CA VAL A 127 -16.49 -7.14 17.67
C VAL A 127 -16.08 -8.14 16.58
N ILE A 128 -15.77 -9.40 16.93
CA ILE A 128 -15.38 -10.40 15.93
C ILE A 128 -16.53 -10.70 14.97
N SER A 129 -17.77 -10.72 15.47
CA SER A 129 -18.95 -10.87 14.62
C SER A 129 -19.08 -9.73 13.61
N ALA A 130 -18.87 -8.49 14.04
CA ALA A 130 -18.88 -7.34 13.15
C ALA A 130 -17.78 -7.42 12.09
N TRP A 131 -16.57 -7.85 12.43
CA TRP A 131 -15.49 -8.05 11.46
C TRP A 131 -15.79 -9.14 10.43
N ILE A 132 -16.37 -10.26 10.86
CA ILE A 132 -16.78 -11.34 9.96
C ILE A 132 -17.84 -10.83 8.97
N GLU A 133 -18.89 -10.14 9.47
CA GLU A 133 -19.92 -9.56 8.60
C GLU A 133 -19.37 -8.46 7.68
N LEU A 134 -18.34 -7.71 8.10
CA LEU A 134 -17.64 -6.75 7.24
C LEU A 134 -16.89 -7.47 6.10
N ALA A 135 -16.23 -8.59 6.39
CA ALA A 135 -15.52 -9.38 5.39
C ALA A 135 -16.49 -10.04 4.39
N GLU A 136 -17.69 -10.43 4.84
CA GLU A 136 -18.77 -10.96 3.99
C GLU A 136 -19.64 -9.87 3.33
N GLU A 137 -19.25 -8.60 3.44
CA GLU A 137 -19.97 -7.45 2.87
C GLU A 137 -21.41 -7.22 3.40
N ASN A 138 -21.73 -7.79 4.56
CA ASN A 138 -23.02 -7.67 5.25
C ASN A 138 -23.06 -6.43 6.15
N TRP A 139 -23.00 -5.24 5.54
CA TRP A 139 -22.84 -3.95 6.25
C TRP A 139 -23.90 -3.66 7.32
N ARG A 140 -25.12 -4.18 7.12
CA ARG A 140 -26.22 -3.97 8.07
C ARG A 140 -26.02 -4.77 9.35
N GLU A 141 -25.66 -6.04 9.23
CA GLU A 141 -25.42 -6.92 10.37
C GLU A 141 -24.12 -6.52 11.09
N ALA A 142 -23.08 -6.19 10.33
CA ALA A 142 -21.86 -5.60 10.87
C ALA A 142 -22.14 -4.38 11.76
N LYS A 143 -23.07 -3.52 11.34
CA LYS A 143 -23.50 -2.36 12.13
C LYS A 143 -24.25 -2.75 13.40
N GLY A 144 -25.11 -3.77 13.32
CA GLY A 144 -25.80 -4.31 14.48
C GLY A 144 -24.81 -4.75 15.56
N TYR A 145 -23.89 -5.65 15.20
CA TYR A 145 -22.87 -6.15 16.12
C TYR A 145 -21.92 -5.05 16.60
N ALA A 146 -21.51 -4.12 15.74
CA ALA A 146 -20.64 -3.02 16.16
C ALA A 146 -21.34 -2.04 17.12
N ASP A 147 -22.65 -1.82 16.97
CA ASP A 147 -23.43 -1.02 17.92
C ASP A 147 -23.69 -1.79 19.23
N GLU A 148 -23.93 -3.11 19.19
CA GLU A 148 -24.02 -3.97 20.39
C GLU A 148 -22.71 -3.97 21.19
N ALA A 149 -21.57 -4.20 20.53
CA ALA A 149 -20.26 -4.14 21.16
C ALA A 149 -20.00 -2.81 21.88
N TYR A 150 -20.46 -1.70 21.30
CA TYR A 150 -20.32 -0.39 21.91
C TYR A 150 -21.20 -0.15 23.12
N VAL A 151 -22.43 -0.69 23.11
CA VAL A 151 -23.30 -0.61 24.28
C VAL A 151 -22.73 -1.44 25.43
N LEU A 152 -22.12 -2.59 25.12
CA LEU A 152 -21.53 -3.48 26.12
C LEU A 152 -20.19 -3.00 26.67
N ASP A 153 -19.41 -2.18 25.95
CA ASP A 153 -18.14 -1.60 26.42
C ASP A 153 -18.36 -0.43 27.42
N GLU A 154 -19.19 -0.63 28.44
CA GLU A 154 -19.55 0.39 29.43
C GLU A 154 -18.33 0.89 30.24
N LEU A 155 -17.37 0.00 30.50
CA LEU A 155 -16.15 0.29 31.26
C LEU A 155 -15.03 0.88 30.39
N GLY A 156 -15.17 0.84 29.06
CA GLY A 156 -14.19 1.37 28.12
C GLY A 156 -12.86 0.59 28.12
N GLU A 157 -12.90 -0.70 28.43
CA GLU A 157 -11.74 -1.59 28.42
C GLU A 157 -11.45 -2.11 26.99
N ASP A 158 -12.46 -2.18 26.12
CA ASP A 158 -12.38 -2.61 24.71
C ASP A 158 -12.37 -1.46 23.70
N THR A 159 -12.28 -0.24 24.22
CA THR A 159 -12.48 1.00 23.47
C THR A 159 -11.74 1.01 22.13
N VAL A 160 -10.51 0.49 22.05
CA VAL A 160 -9.75 0.50 20.79
C VAL A 160 -10.44 -0.38 19.73
N ASP A 161 -10.73 -1.64 20.05
CA ASP A 161 -11.30 -2.62 19.12
C ASP A 161 -12.74 -2.28 18.74
N VAL A 162 -13.55 -1.84 19.72
CA VAL A 162 -14.94 -1.41 19.54
C VAL A 162 -15.03 -0.18 18.63
N TYR A 163 -14.26 0.87 18.90
CA TYR A 163 -14.28 2.06 18.04
C TYR A 163 -13.66 1.79 16.68
N ARG A 164 -12.65 0.91 16.60
CA ARG A 164 -12.07 0.53 15.31
C ARG A 164 -13.10 -0.14 14.40
N VAL A 165 -13.80 -1.18 14.88
CA VAL A 165 -14.79 -1.88 14.05
C VAL A 165 -15.95 -0.96 13.68
N ARG A 166 -16.44 -0.13 14.61
CA ARG A 166 -17.47 0.89 14.31
C ARG A 166 -17.02 1.89 13.28
N GLY A 167 -15.77 2.34 13.34
CA GLY A 167 -15.21 3.26 12.37
C GLY A 167 -15.26 2.69 10.95
N VAL A 168 -14.88 1.42 10.80
CA VAL A 168 -14.95 0.69 9.52
C VAL A 168 -16.38 0.50 9.06
N THR A 169 -17.29 0.13 9.96
CA THR A 169 -18.71 0.03 9.61
C THR A 169 -19.30 1.36 9.16
N PHE A 170 -18.92 2.47 9.79
CA PHE A 170 -19.32 3.81 9.33
C PHE A 170 -18.73 4.16 7.96
N TYR A 171 -17.50 3.75 7.67
CA TYR A 171 -16.91 3.91 6.34
C TYR A 171 -17.74 3.21 5.26
N PHE A 172 -18.05 1.92 5.43
CA PHE A 172 -18.83 1.15 4.44
C PHE A 172 -20.29 1.63 4.34
N THR A 173 -20.85 2.16 5.42
CA THR A 173 -22.18 2.81 5.42
C THR A 173 -22.15 4.29 5.00
N LYS A 174 -21.03 4.77 4.45
CA LYS A 174 -20.82 6.13 3.90
C LYS A 174 -21.02 7.27 4.90
N LYS A 175 -20.79 7.02 6.18
CA LYS A 175 -20.86 8.01 7.28
C LYS A 175 -19.45 8.38 7.73
N TYR A 176 -18.67 8.97 6.82
CA TYR A 176 -17.22 9.16 6.98
C TYR A 176 -16.85 10.00 8.21
N GLU A 177 -17.62 11.03 8.54
CA GLU A 177 -17.39 11.87 9.72
C GLU A 177 -17.49 11.08 11.02
N LYS A 178 -18.49 10.20 11.12
CA LYS A 178 -18.65 9.32 12.28
C LYS A 178 -17.55 8.27 12.32
N GLY A 179 -17.13 7.77 11.15
CA GLY A 179 -15.98 6.88 11.02
C GLY A 179 -14.71 7.51 11.59
N ILE A 180 -14.42 8.75 11.19
CA ILE A 180 -13.28 9.54 11.70
C ILE A 180 -13.39 9.75 13.21
N GLU A 181 -14.55 10.11 13.74
CA GLU A 181 -14.75 10.27 15.19
C GLU A 181 -14.44 8.97 15.95
N CYS A 182 -14.91 7.83 15.43
CA CYS A 182 -14.59 6.53 16.02
C CYS A 182 -13.08 6.24 15.96
N PHE A 183 -12.41 6.42 14.82
CA PHE A 183 -10.97 6.19 14.72
C PHE A 183 -10.16 7.12 15.63
N GLN A 184 -10.56 8.39 15.77
CA GLN A 184 -9.94 9.32 16.71
C GLN A 184 -10.06 8.82 18.15
N ARG A 185 -11.25 8.34 18.55
CA ARG A 185 -11.45 7.75 19.88
C ARG A 185 -10.59 6.50 20.08
N ALA A 186 -10.48 5.62 19.07
CA ALA A 186 -9.61 4.45 19.12
C ALA A 186 -8.14 4.85 19.32
N LEU A 187 -7.64 5.84 18.57
CA LEU A 187 -6.26 6.34 18.66
C LEU A 187 -5.90 6.88 20.04
N THR A 188 -6.86 7.42 20.82
CA THR A 188 -6.57 7.94 22.17
C THR A 188 -6.05 6.88 23.15
N LYS A 189 -6.40 5.61 22.93
CA LYS A 189 -5.99 4.47 23.78
C LYS A 189 -5.19 3.42 23.01
N ALA A 190 -4.91 3.65 21.72
CA ALA A 190 -4.28 2.65 20.87
C ALA A 190 -2.81 2.45 21.26
N PRO A 191 -2.36 1.20 21.44
CA PRO A 191 -0.93 0.89 21.45
C PRO A 191 -0.30 1.21 20.08
N ARG A 192 1.02 1.44 20.07
CA ARG A 192 1.73 1.94 18.87
C ARG A 192 1.59 1.02 17.66
N GLU A 193 1.52 -0.29 17.91
CA GLU A 193 1.40 -1.36 16.93
C GLU A 193 0.05 -1.34 16.20
N MET A 194 -1.00 -0.75 16.79
CA MET A 194 -2.34 -0.64 16.17
C MET A 194 -2.56 0.69 15.43
N VAL A 195 -1.73 1.69 15.70
CA VAL A 195 -1.86 3.01 15.06
C VAL A 195 -1.81 2.95 13.53
N PRO A 196 -0.92 2.17 12.86
CA PRO A 196 -0.90 2.12 11.40
C PRO A 196 -2.22 1.60 10.79
N ASP A 197 -2.84 0.58 11.39
CA ASP A 197 -4.12 0.02 10.93
C ASP A 197 -5.25 1.04 11.08
N ILE A 198 -5.33 1.71 12.22
CA ILE A 198 -6.34 2.76 12.45
C ILE A 198 -6.09 3.96 11.51
N ALA A 199 -4.82 4.32 11.29
CA ALA A 199 -4.40 5.45 10.47
C ALA A 199 -4.85 5.31 9.01
N PHE A 200 -4.59 4.17 8.36
CA PHE A 200 -4.98 4.01 6.95
C PHE A 200 -6.51 3.99 6.78
N ARG A 201 -7.25 3.41 7.73
CA ARG A 201 -8.73 3.40 7.72
C ARG A 201 -9.31 4.80 7.90
N MET A 202 -8.66 5.62 8.73
CA MET A 202 -9.02 7.03 8.88
C MET A 202 -8.64 7.84 7.63
N ALA A 203 -7.48 7.55 7.00
CA ALA A 203 -7.08 8.16 5.73
C ALA A 203 -8.10 7.87 4.62
N ALA A 204 -8.61 6.64 4.54
CA ALA A 204 -9.68 6.26 3.62
C ALA A 204 -10.91 7.16 3.80
N CYS A 205 -11.34 7.41 5.04
CA CYS A 205 -12.45 8.33 5.31
C CYS A 205 -12.15 9.76 4.85
N TYR A 206 -10.95 10.28 5.14
CA TYR A 206 -10.56 11.62 4.69
C TYR A 206 -10.54 11.76 3.17
N ILE A 207 -10.05 10.75 2.44
CA ILE A 207 -10.03 10.74 0.97
C ILE A 207 -11.46 10.78 0.42
N ARG A 208 -12.39 10.01 1.00
CA ARG A 208 -13.80 10.04 0.61
C ARG A 208 -14.48 11.37 0.88
N MET A 209 -13.90 12.19 1.74
CA MET A 209 -14.32 13.56 2.05
C MET A 209 -13.48 14.62 1.33
N GLU A 210 -12.60 14.24 0.41
CA GLU A 210 -11.67 15.13 -0.32
C GLU A 210 -10.72 15.94 0.59
N GLN A 211 -10.47 15.44 1.81
CA GLN A 211 -9.58 16.05 2.80
C GLN A 211 -8.16 15.49 2.70
N TYR A 212 -7.55 15.61 1.51
CA TYR A 212 -6.31 14.91 1.17
C TYR A 212 -5.11 15.25 2.06
N THR A 213 -4.95 16.50 2.49
CA THR A 213 -3.86 16.88 3.41
C THR A 213 -3.95 16.13 4.74
N ARG A 214 -5.17 15.97 5.30
CA ARG A 214 -5.40 15.21 6.53
C ARG A 214 -5.17 13.72 6.33
N ALA A 215 -5.50 13.19 5.15
CA ALA A 215 -5.20 11.81 4.79
C ALA A 215 -3.69 11.55 4.74
N ILE A 216 -2.92 12.44 4.11
CA ILE A 216 -1.44 12.36 4.07
C ILE A 216 -0.87 12.43 5.49
N ASP A 217 -1.36 13.35 6.32
CA ASP A 217 -0.82 13.53 7.67
C ASP A 217 -1.08 12.31 8.56
N ILE A 218 -2.27 11.71 8.51
CA ILE A 218 -2.53 10.50 9.30
C ILE A 218 -1.75 9.29 8.76
N CYS A 219 -1.56 9.15 7.44
CA CYS A 219 -0.66 8.13 6.89
C CYS A 219 0.76 8.28 7.42
N VAL A 220 1.28 9.52 7.49
CA VAL A 220 2.61 9.80 8.06
C VAL A 220 2.68 9.46 9.55
N GLU A 221 1.63 9.70 10.33
CA GLU A 221 1.55 9.25 11.73
C GLU A 221 1.60 7.72 11.81
N GLY A 222 0.85 7.01 10.95
CA GLY A 222 0.89 5.56 10.84
C GLY A 222 2.30 5.02 10.58
N LEU A 223 2.99 5.57 9.57
CA LEU A 223 4.37 5.16 9.21
C LEU A 223 5.39 5.38 10.35
N LYS A 224 5.16 6.35 11.24
CA LYS A 224 6.04 6.64 12.39
C LYS A 224 5.74 5.78 13.62
N ALA A 225 4.55 5.21 13.69
CA ALA A 225 4.07 4.59 14.92
C ALA A 225 4.75 3.25 15.20
N ASP A 226 4.84 2.39 14.19
CA ASP A 226 5.42 1.04 14.27
C ASP A 226 6.37 0.77 13.10
N ALA A 227 7.67 0.68 13.39
CA ALA A 227 8.71 0.42 12.40
C ALA A 227 8.71 -1.02 11.87
N GLU A 228 7.98 -1.92 12.53
CA GLU A 228 7.95 -3.35 12.25
C GLU A 228 6.53 -3.83 11.89
N MET A 229 5.66 -2.90 11.45
CA MET A 229 4.32 -3.23 11.00
C MET A 229 4.33 -4.30 9.90
N GLY A 230 3.29 -5.13 9.85
CA GLY A 230 3.15 -6.16 8.82
C GLY A 230 3.10 -5.58 7.39
N PRO A 231 3.53 -6.34 6.37
CA PRO A 231 3.56 -5.88 4.99
C PRO A 231 2.18 -5.44 4.49
N ASP A 232 1.12 -6.15 4.83
CA ASP A 232 -0.27 -5.81 4.43
C ASP A 232 -0.68 -4.43 4.98
N THR A 233 -0.36 -4.14 6.24
CA THR A 233 -0.64 -2.85 6.85
C THR A 233 0.23 -1.74 6.24
N CYS A 234 1.51 -2.02 5.97
CA CYS A 234 2.39 -1.07 5.29
C CYS A 234 1.90 -0.74 3.87
N ASP A 235 1.48 -1.76 3.12
CA ASP A 235 0.94 -1.62 1.76
C ASP A 235 -0.37 -0.82 1.80
N ALA A 236 -1.26 -1.05 2.77
CA ALA A 236 -2.47 -0.26 2.95
C ALA A 236 -2.20 1.22 3.30
N VAL A 237 -1.30 1.49 4.25
CA VAL A 237 -0.89 2.88 4.58
C VAL A 237 -0.29 3.57 3.35
N THR A 238 0.54 2.85 2.59
CA THR A 238 1.16 3.33 1.36
C THR A 238 0.13 3.62 0.28
N HIS A 239 -0.85 2.72 0.08
CA HIS A 239 -1.94 2.86 -0.89
C HIS A 239 -2.67 4.19 -0.68
N TYR A 240 -3.25 4.38 0.51
CA TYR A 240 -4.04 5.57 0.80
C TYR A 240 -3.19 6.85 0.81
N CYS A 241 -1.91 6.76 1.18
CA CYS A 241 -1.00 7.88 1.06
C CYS A 241 -0.76 8.28 -0.41
N CYS A 242 -0.51 7.32 -1.30
CA CYS A 242 -0.29 7.57 -2.72
C CYS A 242 -1.54 8.16 -3.40
N VAL A 243 -2.73 7.61 -3.10
CA VAL A 243 -4.01 8.16 -3.58
C VAL A 243 -4.20 9.60 -3.12
N ALA A 244 -3.98 9.89 -1.83
CA ALA A 244 -4.11 11.25 -1.32
C ALA A 244 -3.07 12.21 -1.92
N LEU A 245 -1.84 11.75 -2.18
CA LEU A 245 -0.79 12.54 -2.85
C LEU A 245 -1.16 12.87 -4.29
N GLU A 246 -1.67 11.91 -5.06
CA GLU A 246 -2.12 12.14 -6.43
C GLU A 246 -3.20 13.22 -6.48
N GLU A 247 -4.27 13.05 -5.71
CA GLU A 247 -5.41 13.97 -5.68
C GLU A 247 -5.02 15.36 -5.14
N HIS A 248 -4.10 15.43 -4.18
CA HIS A 248 -3.69 16.71 -3.60
C HIS A 248 -2.69 17.47 -4.48
N CYS A 249 -1.73 16.78 -5.11
CA CYS A 249 -0.57 17.41 -5.72
C CYS A 249 -0.68 17.54 -7.24
N PHE A 250 -1.49 16.73 -7.93
CA PHE A 250 -1.54 16.74 -9.39
C PHE A 250 -2.71 17.57 -9.93
N ASP A 251 -2.39 18.65 -10.64
CA ASP A 251 -3.33 19.41 -11.48
C ASP A 251 -2.79 19.49 -12.92
N ALA A 252 -3.56 18.93 -13.86
CA ALA A 252 -3.21 18.92 -15.27
C ALA A 252 -3.10 20.33 -15.89
N ASN A 253 -3.76 21.33 -15.31
CA ASN A 253 -3.72 22.72 -15.77
C ASN A 253 -2.53 23.49 -15.18
N GLU A 254 -1.97 23.03 -14.07
CA GLU A 254 -0.92 23.72 -13.31
C GLU A 254 0.30 22.81 -13.08
N LEU A 255 0.86 22.28 -14.16
CA LEU A 255 1.96 21.29 -14.12
C LEU A 255 3.17 21.74 -13.29
N GLU A 256 3.60 23.00 -13.39
CA GLU A 256 4.79 23.46 -12.64
C GLU A 256 4.51 23.57 -11.13
N LYS A 257 3.31 24.00 -10.75
CA LYS A 257 2.88 23.99 -9.34
C LYS A 257 2.79 22.57 -8.82
N SER A 258 2.22 21.66 -9.62
CA SER A 258 2.14 20.23 -9.29
C SER A 258 3.52 19.64 -9.03
N LYS A 259 4.49 19.95 -9.90
CA LYS A 259 5.88 19.50 -9.75
C LYS A 259 6.50 19.97 -8.44
N ASN A 260 6.25 21.22 -8.05
CA ASN A 260 6.75 21.76 -6.79
C ASN A 260 6.07 21.13 -5.57
N TRP A 261 4.76 20.85 -5.64
CA TRP A 261 4.07 20.09 -4.60
C TRP A 261 4.66 18.69 -4.41
N PHE A 262 4.90 17.95 -5.50
CA PHE A 262 5.55 16.64 -5.43
C PHE A 262 6.98 16.72 -4.87
N ARG A 263 7.77 17.74 -5.24
CA ARG A 263 9.11 17.96 -4.65
C ARG A 263 9.04 18.21 -3.14
N ASN A 264 8.11 19.06 -2.68
CA ASN A 264 7.91 19.31 -1.26
C ASN A 264 7.51 18.04 -0.50
N MET A 265 6.63 17.21 -1.08
CA MET A 265 6.25 15.93 -0.49
C MET A 265 7.42 14.95 -0.48
N ARG A 266 8.22 14.90 -1.56
CA ARG A 266 9.44 14.09 -1.61
C ARG A 266 10.39 14.44 -0.45
N ASP A 267 10.60 15.73 -0.21
CA ASP A 267 11.44 16.22 0.89
C ASP A 267 10.83 15.87 2.26
N LYS A 268 9.51 16.00 2.42
CA LYS A 268 8.76 15.56 3.62
C LYS A 268 9.02 14.08 3.91
N PHE A 269 8.85 13.20 2.91
CA PHE A 269 9.02 11.74 3.07
C PHE A 269 10.47 11.31 3.25
N THR A 270 11.41 11.98 2.58
CA THR A 270 12.85 11.72 2.75
C THR A 270 13.34 12.16 4.14
N GLY A 271 12.77 13.23 4.70
CA GLY A 271 13.06 13.73 6.04
C GLY A 271 12.36 12.98 7.18
N LEU A 272 11.53 11.97 6.88
CA LEU A 272 10.93 11.15 7.92
C LEU A 272 12.01 10.26 8.57
N ASN A 273 12.12 10.34 9.90
CA ASN A 273 12.99 9.46 10.67
C ASN A 273 12.33 8.07 10.86
N VAL A 274 12.12 7.36 9.77
CA VAL A 274 11.51 6.01 9.71
C VAL A 274 12.36 5.09 8.83
N PRO A 275 12.29 3.75 9.01
CA PRO A 275 12.99 2.82 8.12
C PRO A 275 12.68 3.05 6.64
N GLN A 276 13.71 2.96 5.79
CA GLN A 276 13.60 3.27 4.36
C GLN A 276 12.53 2.44 3.63
N HIS A 277 12.33 1.17 4.04
CA HIS A 277 11.36 0.29 3.40
C HIS A 277 9.92 0.81 3.51
N LEU A 278 9.59 1.58 4.56
CA LEU A 278 8.25 2.14 4.78
C LEU A 278 7.92 3.31 3.84
N THR A 279 8.94 4.02 3.32
CA THR A 279 8.75 5.20 2.46
C THR A 279 9.22 4.98 1.03
N ALA A 280 9.95 3.90 0.74
CA ALA A 280 10.54 3.62 -0.56
C ALA A 280 9.51 3.65 -1.71
N THR A 281 8.35 2.99 -1.54
CA THR A 281 7.29 2.95 -2.55
C THR A 281 6.65 4.33 -2.75
N ILE A 282 6.44 5.09 -1.67
CA ILE A 282 5.88 6.45 -1.73
C ILE A 282 6.84 7.39 -2.47
N ILE A 283 8.13 7.34 -2.13
CA ILE A 283 9.16 8.16 -2.79
C ILE A 283 9.26 7.81 -4.27
N LYS A 284 9.25 6.51 -4.61
CA LYS A 284 9.23 6.05 -6.00
C LYS A 284 8.00 6.59 -6.76
N PHE A 285 6.82 6.53 -6.14
CA PHE A 285 5.59 7.06 -6.71
C PHE A 285 5.68 8.57 -6.99
N ILE A 286 6.22 9.33 -6.03
CA ILE A 286 6.46 10.77 -6.18
C ILE A 286 7.44 11.06 -7.31
N ASP A 287 8.57 10.34 -7.39
CA ASP A 287 9.58 10.51 -8.44
C ASP A 287 9.00 10.21 -9.84
N LEU A 288 8.15 9.19 -9.96
CA LEU A 288 7.43 8.89 -11.19
C LEU A 288 6.46 10.01 -11.58
N TYR A 289 5.77 10.63 -10.63
CA TYR A 289 4.92 11.78 -10.90
C TYR A 289 5.71 13.01 -11.36
N ILE A 290 6.85 13.30 -10.75
CA ILE A 290 7.75 14.37 -11.18
C ILE A 290 8.21 14.11 -12.63
N LYS A 291 8.64 12.88 -12.93
CA LYS A 291 9.05 12.47 -14.29
C LYS A 291 7.89 12.58 -15.28
N ARG A 292 6.68 12.15 -14.91
CA ARG A 292 5.47 12.28 -15.72
C ARG A 292 5.21 13.74 -16.10
N ILE A 293 5.30 14.65 -15.13
CA ILE A 293 5.11 16.08 -15.35
C ILE A 293 6.17 16.65 -16.31
N GLU A 294 7.44 16.28 -16.14
CA GLU A 294 8.52 16.69 -17.04
C GLU A 294 8.29 16.25 -18.48
N LEU A 295 7.79 15.03 -18.67
CA LEU A 295 7.49 14.48 -20.00
C LEU A 295 6.31 15.20 -20.67
N LEU A 296 5.29 15.61 -19.89
CA LEU A 296 4.14 16.38 -20.38
C LEU A 296 4.51 17.81 -20.82
N GLN A 297 5.60 18.36 -20.28
CA GLN A 297 6.08 19.70 -20.63
C GLN A 297 6.98 19.72 -21.89
N VAL A 298 7.33 18.57 -22.47
CA VAL A 298 8.14 18.52 -23.71
C VAL A 298 7.32 19.06 -24.88
N PRO A 299 7.73 20.19 -25.51
CA PRO A 299 6.93 20.82 -26.55
C PRO A 299 6.97 19.99 -27.85
N PRO A 300 5.84 19.91 -28.60
CA PRO A 300 5.86 19.31 -29.93
C PRO A 300 6.70 20.16 -30.89
N ALA A 301 7.33 19.50 -31.86
CA ALA A 301 8.09 20.19 -32.90
C ALA A 301 7.14 20.99 -33.81
N ASP A 302 7.43 22.28 -34.02
CA ASP A 302 6.65 23.17 -34.88
C ASP A 302 7.14 23.07 -36.34
N PRO A 303 6.35 22.51 -37.27
CA PRO A 303 6.74 22.39 -38.67
C PRO A 303 6.97 23.74 -39.35
N ASN A 304 6.30 24.80 -38.89
CA ASN A 304 6.38 26.13 -39.49
C ASN A 304 7.72 26.84 -39.20
N ARG A 305 8.53 26.31 -38.27
CA ARG A 305 9.87 26.83 -37.97
C ARG A 305 10.96 26.30 -38.90
N VAL A 306 10.63 25.34 -39.78
CA VAL A 306 11.55 24.80 -40.78
C VAL A 306 11.37 25.60 -42.08
N PRO A 307 12.38 26.35 -42.55
CA PRO A 307 12.29 27.05 -43.82
C PRO A 307 12.23 26.06 -44.99
N ASP A 308 11.58 26.45 -46.09
CA ASP A 308 11.57 25.66 -47.32
C ASP A 308 12.99 25.42 -47.87
N PHE A 309 13.16 24.30 -48.58
CA PHE A 309 14.44 23.98 -49.22
C PHE A 309 14.87 25.13 -50.15
N PRO A 310 16.12 25.61 -50.06
CA PRO A 310 16.49 26.89 -50.65
C PRO A 310 16.85 26.79 -52.13
N LEU A 311 15.88 26.39 -52.97
CA LEU A 311 16.03 26.23 -54.42
C LEU A 311 16.60 27.49 -55.09
N LYS A 312 16.17 28.68 -54.65
CA LYS A 312 16.66 29.97 -55.17
C LYS A 312 18.15 30.19 -54.84
N ALA A 313 18.58 29.86 -53.63
CA ALA A 313 19.98 29.96 -53.22
C ALA A 313 20.87 29.03 -54.04
N VAL A 314 20.42 27.79 -54.27
CA VAL A 314 21.11 26.83 -55.14
C VAL A 314 21.22 27.38 -56.56
N GLY A 315 20.15 27.95 -57.12
CA GLY A 315 20.17 28.62 -58.42
C GLY A 315 21.19 29.77 -58.51
N VAL A 316 21.25 30.64 -57.50
CA VAL A 316 22.24 31.74 -57.42
C VAL A 316 23.67 31.20 -57.35
N ALA A 317 23.91 30.12 -56.59
CA ALA A 317 25.22 29.49 -56.52
C ALA A 317 25.65 28.87 -57.87
N ILE A 318 24.71 28.27 -58.63
CA ILE A 318 24.99 27.73 -59.97
C ILE A 318 25.38 28.85 -60.95
N VAL A 319 24.65 29.97 -60.94
CA VAL A 319 24.99 31.15 -61.76
C VAL A 319 26.36 31.72 -61.36
N GLY A 320 26.63 31.79 -60.05
CA GLY A 320 27.94 32.19 -59.51
C GLY A 320 29.07 31.28 -59.98
N LEU A 321 28.84 29.96 -60.09
CA LEU A 321 29.81 28.99 -60.60
C LEU A 321 30.14 29.23 -62.07
N ILE A 322 29.12 29.46 -62.90
CA ILE A 322 29.30 29.78 -64.33
C ILE A 322 30.09 31.09 -64.49
N ALA A 323 29.77 32.10 -63.68
CA ALA A 323 30.48 33.39 -63.69
C ALA A 323 31.94 33.25 -63.24
N PHE A 324 32.22 32.45 -62.21
CA PHE A 324 33.58 32.18 -61.72
C PHE A 324 34.44 31.44 -62.77
N ILE A 325 33.87 30.44 -63.45
CA ILE A 325 34.56 29.70 -64.53
C ILE A 325 34.87 30.64 -65.71
N SER A 326 33.95 31.55 -66.02
CA SER A 326 34.09 32.50 -67.13
C SER A 326 35.06 33.65 -66.80
N TYR A 327 35.07 34.12 -65.55
CA TYR A 327 35.85 35.27 -65.08
C TYR A 327 36.37 35.05 -63.65
N PRO A 328 37.53 34.41 -63.46
CA PRO A 328 38.05 34.06 -62.14
C PRO A 328 38.60 35.30 -61.39
N HIS A 329 37.71 36.03 -60.73
CA HIS A 329 38.02 37.17 -59.87
C HIS A 329 37.41 37.02 -58.47
N ILE A 330 38.07 37.58 -57.46
CA ILE A 330 37.62 37.56 -56.05
C ILE A 330 36.16 38.01 -55.88
N VAL A 331 35.69 38.97 -56.68
CA VAL A 331 34.32 39.49 -56.61
C VAL A 331 33.27 38.43 -56.95
N THR A 332 33.59 37.47 -57.85
CA THR A 332 32.66 36.39 -58.21
C THR A 332 32.46 35.39 -57.07
N LEU A 333 33.35 35.33 -56.08
CA LEU A 333 33.19 34.51 -54.88
C LEU A 333 32.07 35.02 -53.96
N LEU A 334 31.70 36.31 -54.05
CA LEU A 334 30.62 36.89 -53.23
C LEU A 334 29.25 36.28 -53.54
N PHE A 335 29.05 35.74 -54.76
CA PHE A 335 27.81 35.05 -55.14
C PHE A 335 27.57 33.76 -54.33
N PHE A 336 28.60 33.21 -53.68
CA PHE A 336 28.46 32.01 -52.86
C PHE A 336 28.19 32.32 -51.39
N ALA A 337 28.50 33.53 -50.90
CA ALA A 337 28.37 33.86 -49.47
C ALA A 337 26.92 33.80 -48.97
N ALA A 338 25.98 34.43 -49.67
CA ALA A 338 24.57 34.42 -49.26
C ALA A 338 23.90 33.04 -49.44
N PRO A 339 24.11 32.30 -50.55
CA PRO A 339 23.59 30.94 -50.69
C PRO A 339 24.13 29.95 -49.66
N THR A 340 25.44 30.00 -49.36
CA THR A 340 26.05 29.11 -48.37
C THR A 340 25.49 29.39 -46.98
N ALA A 341 25.37 30.65 -46.57
CA ALA A 341 24.76 31.03 -45.31
C ALA A 341 23.31 30.52 -45.19
N TRP A 342 22.51 30.63 -46.25
CA TRP A 342 21.13 30.17 -46.25
C TRP A 342 21.01 28.63 -46.21
N VAL A 343 21.85 27.91 -46.96
CA VAL A 343 21.89 26.44 -46.94
C VAL A 343 22.30 25.95 -45.55
N VAL A 344 23.32 26.56 -44.94
CA VAL A 344 23.73 26.25 -43.55
C VAL A 344 22.57 26.49 -42.58
N PHE A 345 21.91 27.65 -42.67
CA PHE A 345 20.74 27.97 -41.84
C PHE A 345 19.61 26.93 -41.99
N PHE A 346 19.29 26.53 -43.22
CA PHE A 346 18.29 25.48 -43.50
C PHE A 346 18.67 24.15 -42.81
N PHE A 347 19.90 23.68 -42.97
CA PHE A 347 20.34 22.43 -42.35
C PHE A 347 20.34 22.50 -40.82
N VAL A 348 20.73 23.64 -40.23
CA VAL A 348 20.67 23.85 -38.78
C VAL A 348 19.23 23.78 -38.28
N ARG A 349 18.29 24.48 -38.92
CA ARG A 349 16.86 24.46 -38.55
C ARG A 349 16.22 23.10 -38.75
N HIS A 350 16.53 22.41 -39.84
CA HIS A 350 16.04 21.07 -40.09
C HIS A 350 16.57 20.07 -39.07
N ALA A 351 17.85 20.17 -38.69
CA ALA A 351 18.44 19.35 -37.64
C ALA A 351 17.87 19.66 -36.25
N GLU A 352 17.58 20.93 -35.93
CA GLU A 352 16.85 21.32 -34.72
C GLU A 352 15.45 20.71 -34.67
N TYR A 353 14.67 20.86 -35.74
CA TYR A 353 13.32 20.29 -35.84
C TYR A 353 13.34 18.77 -35.66
N LYS A 354 14.25 18.07 -36.35
CA LYS A 354 14.39 16.61 -36.21
C LYS A 354 14.72 16.22 -34.77
N ARG A 355 15.67 16.92 -34.12
CA ARG A 355 16.01 16.69 -32.70
C ARG A 355 14.82 16.92 -31.77
N MET A 356 14.05 17.98 -31.97
CA MET A 356 12.86 18.28 -31.16
C MET A 356 11.77 17.23 -31.38
N LYS A 357 11.53 16.83 -32.63
CA LYS A 357 10.57 15.77 -32.98
C LYS A 357 10.96 14.44 -32.33
N ASP A 358 12.22 14.03 -32.48
CA ASP A 358 12.73 12.80 -31.86
C ASP A 358 12.64 12.86 -30.33
N ALA A 359 12.85 14.03 -29.71
CA ALA A 359 12.71 14.22 -28.27
C ALA A 359 11.25 14.11 -27.81
N TYR A 360 10.32 14.71 -28.54
CA TYR A 360 8.89 14.62 -28.27
C TYR A 360 8.35 13.20 -28.47
N ASP A 361 8.72 12.53 -29.58
CA ASP A 361 8.30 11.16 -29.84
C ASP A 361 8.82 10.20 -28.74
N ARG A 362 10.06 10.40 -28.27
CA ARG A 362 10.60 9.69 -27.10
C ARG A 362 9.84 10.02 -25.81
N SER A 363 9.49 11.28 -25.58
CA SER A 363 8.78 11.67 -24.35
C SER A 363 7.39 11.06 -24.26
N VAL A 364 6.67 10.97 -25.39
CA VAL A 364 5.36 10.30 -25.47
C VAL A 364 5.46 8.82 -25.10
N VAL A 365 6.42 8.10 -25.67
CA VAL A 365 6.65 6.67 -25.38
C VAL A 365 7.02 6.48 -23.91
N GLU A 366 7.91 7.32 -23.38
CA GLU A 366 8.32 7.23 -21.99
C GLU A 366 7.20 7.60 -21.02
N HIS A 367 6.35 8.57 -21.38
CA HIS A 367 5.17 8.95 -20.61
C HIS A 367 4.19 7.77 -20.46
N GLN A 368 3.98 7.00 -21.54
CA GLN A 368 3.14 5.80 -21.49
C GLN A 368 3.71 4.74 -20.52
N LYS A 369 5.02 4.53 -20.51
CA LYS A 369 5.67 3.60 -19.56
C LYS A 369 5.52 4.07 -18.12
N VAL A 370 5.76 5.35 -17.85
CA VAL A 370 5.61 5.94 -16.52
C VAL A 370 4.17 5.83 -16.03
N GLN A 371 3.18 6.09 -16.89
CA GLN A 371 1.77 5.90 -16.55
C GLN A 371 1.43 4.43 -16.25
N ALA A 372 1.96 3.48 -17.03
CA ALA A 372 1.76 2.06 -16.76
C ALA A 372 2.38 1.65 -15.41
N GLU A 373 3.56 2.18 -15.08
CA GLU A 373 4.23 1.89 -13.81
C GLU A 373 3.48 2.49 -12.61
N LEU A 374 2.97 3.73 -12.72
CA LEU A 374 2.15 4.35 -11.68
C LEU A 374 0.88 3.54 -11.40
N ARG A 375 0.19 3.09 -12.46
CA ARG A 375 -0.98 2.21 -12.32
C ARG A 375 -0.62 0.88 -11.68
N ALA A 376 0.48 0.26 -12.11
CA ALA A 376 0.93 -1.00 -11.52
C ALA A 376 1.23 -0.87 -10.02
N ILE A 377 1.81 0.25 -9.57
CA ILE A 377 2.02 0.51 -8.14
C ILE A 377 0.68 0.54 -7.39
N LEU A 378 -0.30 1.32 -7.87
CA LEU A 378 -1.60 1.42 -7.23
C LEU A 378 -2.38 0.09 -7.24
N ASP A 379 -2.39 -0.64 -8.37
CA ASP A 379 -3.06 -1.93 -8.50
C ASP A 379 -2.46 -3.00 -7.57
N ILE A 380 -1.13 -3.02 -7.42
CA ILE A 380 -0.46 -3.96 -6.50
C ILE A 380 -0.81 -3.63 -5.05
N LEU A 381 -0.81 -2.35 -4.71
CA LEU A 381 -1.13 -1.89 -3.36
C LEU A 381 -2.61 -2.13 -3.03
N GLU A 382 -3.54 -1.85 -3.95
CA GLU A 382 -4.99 -2.05 -3.77
C GLU A 382 -5.33 -3.53 -3.56
N LYS A 383 -4.70 -4.44 -4.31
CA LYS A 383 -4.94 -5.89 -4.14
C LYS A 383 -4.42 -6.45 -2.81
N ARG A 384 -3.58 -5.69 -2.10
CA ARG A 384 -2.93 -6.11 -0.85
C ARG A 384 -3.42 -5.32 0.37
N SER A 385 -4.25 -4.30 0.15
CA SER A 385 -4.84 -3.42 1.17
C SER A 385 -6.31 -3.74 1.38
#